data_AF-A0A0K1ECQ0-F1
#
_entry.id   AF-A0A0K1ECQ0-F1
#
_cell.length_a   1.000
_cell.length_b   1.000
_cell.length_c   1.000
_cell.angle_alpha   90.00
_cell.angle_beta   90.00
_cell.angle_gamma   90.00
#
_symmetry.space_group_name_H-M   'P 1'
#
loop_
_entity.id
_entity.type
_entity.pdbx_description
1 polymer ?
#
loop_
_entity_poly.entity_id
_entity_poly.type
_entity_poly.pdbx_seq_one_letter_code
_entity_poly.pdbx_strand_id
1 'polypeptide(L)'
;MLVECRFCGAPLDVSGTTPLVKCRYCEKTSQLRSLRTMVPRTPPNWTPPPQWTPPPHLHFPTTKPLAYHHDFVRMQYVVVLGVMLLALVVGLLSSGGTSKKRPHRGVKRETILSTPMRGGCVVAEASTHVSPDAKGEIHVEVDDDLVPRMTFQCSPEKVEPLQRISIHLRDARKHDARIQTRLRALFGRRFLQSSLSWEGASVQWLPELGLLTVDVKRTLDDGSENPHRVQQIEALWGLAKELAFQAPATLDPQTVRDYLGGGYALSALATLDPKTPVERSVSTLSARFRGLHTRTLGDLHGFVEEEQRLAIDHPWFGLATLRWDGRPGSPLKTISLFPPTLLQGVYVQRGAIDCLTRLLGPPEAPSSRKSFSGQGAVFTWPGEGNYSVAALETSLVIDARAASSAGFQRILNGLSACGQPVR
;
A
#
# COMPACT_ATOMS: atom_id res chain seq x y z
N MET A 1 7.48 13.24 -24.28
CA MET A 1 7.82 14.58 -24.79
C MET A 1 8.97 15.11 -23.96
N LEU A 2 9.83 15.96 -24.52
CA LEU A 2 10.98 16.48 -23.79
C LEU A 2 10.69 17.88 -23.25
N VAL A 3 10.81 18.02 -21.93
CA VAL A 3 10.62 19.29 -21.22
C VAL A 3 11.88 19.65 -20.44
N GLU A 4 12.13 20.94 -20.28
CA GLU A 4 13.28 21.48 -19.56
C GLU A 4 12.95 21.63 -18.07
N CYS A 5 13.78 21.09 -17.18
CA CYS A 5 13.64 21.31 -15.75
C CYS A 5 13.88 22.77 -15.40
N ARG A 6 12.88 23.44 -14.79
CA ARG A 6 12.99 24.86 -14.39
C ARG A 6 14.09 25.18 -13.37
N PHE A 7 14.63 24.16 -12.68
CA PHE A 7 15.63 24.35 -11.63
C PHE A 7 17.06 24.19 -12.14
N CYS A 8 17.36 23.09 -12.83
CA CYS A 8 18.71 22.78 -13.29
C CYS A 8 18.86 22.77 -14.83
N GLY A 9 17.79 23.01 -15.58
CA GLY A 9 17.80 23.03 -17.05
C GLY A 9 17.82 21.64 -17.70
N ALA A 10 17.83 20.57 -16.90
CA ALA A 10 17.99 19.22 -17.43
C ALA A 10 16.79 18.79 -18.29
N PRO A 11 17.02 18.08 -19.41
CA PRO A 11 15.96 17.53 -20.24
C PRO A 11 15.28 16.36 -19.53
N LEU A 12 13.96 16.38 -19.47
CA LEU A 12 13.10 15.38 -18.84
C LEU A 12 12.18 14.78 -19.90
N ASP A 13 12.21 13.46 -20.05
CA ASP A 13 11.22 12.74 -20.86
C ASP A 13 10.00 12.39 -20.01
N VAL A 14 8.85 12.89 -20.46
CA VAL A 14 7.60 12.86 -19.70
C VAL A 14 6.45 12.41 -20.60
N SER A 15 5.51 11.66 -20.06
CA SER A 15 4.26 11.40 -20.78
C SER A 15 3.39 12.65 -20.73
N GLY A 16 2.64 12.94 -21.79
CA GLY A 16 1.73 14.10 -21.83
C GLY A 16 0.57 14.02 -20.83
N THR A 17 0.46 12.93 -20.07
CA THR A 17 -0.62 12.65 -19.13
C THR A 17 -0.25 12.92 -17.67
N THR A 18 1.03 13.10 -17.33
CA THR A 18 1.47 13.30 -15.93
C THR A 18 1.46 14.78 -15.53
N PRO A 19 0.68 15.20 -14.53
CA PRO A 19 0.59 16.62 -14.15
C PRO A 19 1.85 17.14 -13.44
N LEU A 20 2.59 16.25 -12.76
CA LEU A 20 3.85 16.55 -12.08
C LEU A 20 5.00 15.73 -12.65
N VAL A 21 6.18 16.34 -12.64
CA VAL A 21 7.42 15.74 -13.12
C VAL A 21 8.51 15.97 -12.09
N LYS A 22 9.13 14.89 -11.60
CA LYS A 22 10.34 14.94 -10.76
C LYS A 22 11.58 14.94 -11.65
N CYS A 23 12.44 15.93 -11.50
CA CYS A 23 13.72 15.98 -12.21
C CYS A 23 14.67 14.91 -11.67
N ARG A 24 15.24 14.09 -12.56
CA ARG A 24 16.19 13.02 -12.17
C ARG A 24 17.61 13.50 -11.90
N TYR A 25 17.92 14.78 -12.07
CA TYR A 25 19.25 15.31 -11.80
C TYR A 25 19.30 16.12 -10.50
N CYS A 26 18.25 16.91 -10.22
CA CYS A 26 18.19 17.76 -9.02
C CYS A 26 17.07 17.37 -8.04
N GLU A 27 16.33 16.31 -8.33
CA GLU A 27 15.24 15.73 -7.52
C GLU A 27 14.04 16.64 -7.23
N LYS A 28 14.02 17.86 -7.78
CA LYS A 28 12.91 18.80 -7.60
C LYS A 28 11.72 18.41 -8.47
N THR A 29 10.53 18.46 -7.90
CA THR A 29 9.25 18.26 -8.61
C THR A 29 8.72 19.58 -9.15
N SER A 30 8.17 19.56 -10.37
CA SER A 30 7.56 20.71 -11.02
C SER A 30 6.24 20.33 -11.70
N GLN A 31 5.32 21.29 -11.84
CA GLN A 31 4.11 21.11 -12.63
C GLN A 31 4.46 21.09 -14.11
N LEU A 32 3.96 20.10 -14.84
CA LEU A 32 4.29 19.90 -16.26
C LEU A 32 3.98 21.15 -17.10
N ARG A 33 2.84 21.78 -16.85
CA ARG A 33 2.40 23.03 -17.52
C ARG A 33 3.33 24.24 -17.30
N SER A 34 4.18 24.20 -16.27
CA SER A 34 5.15 25.27 -15.96
C SER A 34 6.53 25.03 -16.55
N LEU A 35 6.74 23.89 -17.21
CA LEU A 35 8.02 23.54 -17.82
C LEU A 35 8.04 23.95 -19.29
N ARG A 36 9.20 24.40 -19.76
CA ARG A 36 9.40 24.72 -21.17
C ARG A 36 9.47 23.43 -21.97
N THR A 37 8.63 23.30 -22.99
CA THR A 37 8.70 22.17 -23.92
C THR A 37 9.89 22.39 -24.86
N MET A 38 10.84 21.46 -24.85
CA MET A 38 11.99 21.46 -25.75
C MET A 38 11.64 20.77 -27.07
N VAL A 39 11.00 19.60 -26.98
CA VAL A 39 10.55 18.83 -28.14
C VAL A 39 9.16 18.24 -27.84
N PRO A 40 8.14 18.52 -28.66
CA PRO A 40 6.77 18.05 -28.41
C PRO A 40 6.64 16.53 -28.50
N ARG A 41 7.52 15.85 -29.24
CA ARG A 41 7.60 14.39 -29.32
C ARG A 41 9.03 13.93 -29.08
N THR A 42 9.24 13.08 -28.09
CA THR A 42 10.57 12.53 -27.77
C THR A 42 11.08 11.70 -28.95
N PRO A 43 12.30 11.93 -29.46
CA PRO A 43 12.89 11.09 -30.50
C PRO A 43 12.96 9.62 -30.04
N PRO A 44 12.72 8.63 -30.92
CA PRO A 44 12.68 7.21 -30.54
C PRO A 44 13.94 6.69 -29.85
N ASN A 45 15.10 7.28 -30.17
CA ASN A 45 16.41 6.87 -29.67
C ASN A 45 16.97 7.85 -28.62
N TRP A 46 16.12 8.68 -28.02
CA TRP A 46 16.59 9.62 -27.01
C TRP A 46 16.92 8.88 -25.70
N THR A 47 18.12 9.13 -25.18
CA THR A 47 18.54 8.68 -23.85
C THR A 47 18.99 9.87 -23.01
N PRO A 48 18.61 9.95 -21.73
CA PRO A 48 19.05 11.03 -20.86
C PRO A 48 20.58 11.00 -20.71
N PRO A 49 21.27 12.15 -20.78
CA PRO A 49 22.69 12.23 -20.47
C PRO A 49 23.03 11.64 -19.08
N PRO A 50 24.09 10.84 -18.93
CA PRO A 50 24.49 10.33 -17.62
C PRO A 50 24.85 11.44 -16.62
N GLN A 51 25.35 12.56 -17.15
CA GLN A 51 25.67 13.77 -16.41
C GLN A 51 25.07 14.99 -17.10
N TRP A 52 24.64 15.96 -16.31
CA TRP A 52 24.08 17.21 -16.79
C TRP A 52 24.71 18.41 -16.09
N THR A 53 25.27 19.34 -16.86
CA THR A 53 25.80 20.58 -16.34
C THR A 53 24.76 21.70 -16.53
N PRO A 54 24.29 22.35 -15.45
CA PRO A 54 23.31 23.42 -15.56
C PRO A 54 23.82 24.58 -16.44
N PRO A 55 22.96 25.13 -17.34
CA PRO A 55 23.28 26.33 -18.10
C PRO A 55 23.65 27.53 -17.20
N PRO A 56 24.57 28.42 -17.62
CA PRO A 56 25.04 29.54 -16.78
C PRO A 56 23.95 30.54 -16.37
N HIS A 57 22.86 30.61 -17.12
CA HIS A 57 21.74 31.53 -16.88
C HIS A 57 20.75 31.02 -15.82
N LEU A 58 20.88 29.76 -15.37
CA LEU A 58 20.05 29.22 -14.31
C LEU A 58 20.75 29.43 -12.96
N HIS A 59 20.03 30.02 -12.00
CA HIS A 59 20.50 30.18 -10.62
C HIS A 59 20.48 28.85 -9.86
N PHE A 60 21.16 27.84 -10.39
CA PHE A 60 21.38 26.59 -9.69
C PHE A 60 22.67 26.74 -8.86
N PRO A 61 22.66 26.36 -7.57
CA PRO A 61 23.75 26.67 -6.63
C PRO A 61 25.07 25.95 -6.94
N THR A 62 25.12 25.12 -7.98
CA THR A 62 26.29 24.32 -8.34
C THR A 62 26.53 24.35 -9.85
N THR A 63 27.71 24.80 -10.26
CA THR A 63 28.27 24.58 -11.61
C THR A 63 28.78 23.14 -11.81
N LYS A 64 28.70 22.30 -10.77
CA LYS A 64 29.11 20.90 -10.82
C LYS A 64 28.13 20.09 -11.68
N PRO A 65 28.63 19.15 -12.51
CA PRO A 65 27.78 18.20 -13.22
C PRO A 65 26.91 17.41 -12.24
N LEU A 66 25.62 17.32 -12.54
CA LEU A 66 24.63 16.52 -11.81
C LEU A 66 24.56 15.13 -12.43
N ALA A 67 24.53 14.08 -11.59
CA ALA A 67 24.36 12.72 -12.06
C ALA A 67 22.88 12.41 -12.33
N TYR A 68 22.62 11.62 -13.37
CA TYR A 68 21.26 11.12 -13.61
C TYR A 68 20.89 10.06 -12.58
N HIS A 69 19.95 10.39 -11.70
CA HIS A 69 19.36 9.45 -10.76
C HIS A 69 18.33 8.58 -11.48
N HIS A 70 18.75 7.36 -11.82
CA HIS A 70 17.79 6.28 -11.98
C HIS A 70 17.14 6.06 -10.60
N ASP A 71 15.97 6.67 -10.31
CA ASP A 71 15.15 6.24 -9.16
C ASP A 71 15.00 4.71 -9.29
N PHE A 72 15.78 4.00 -8.49
CA PHE A 72 15.39 3.11 -7.39
C PHE A 72 14.03 2.38 -7.44
N VAL A 73 13.30 2.36 -8.54
CA VAL A 73 12.34 1.28 -8.84
C VAL A 73 13.13 0.02 -9.22
N ARG A 74 14.39 0.17 -9.62
CA ARG A 74 15.28 -0.96 -9.91
C ARG A 74 15.72 -1.76 -8.68
N MET A 75 15.61 -1.26 -7.45
CA MET A 75 15.99 -2.07 -6.28
C MET A 75 14.98 -3.18 -5.96
N GLN A 76 13.69 -2.97 -6.21
CA GLN A 76 12.72 -4.07 -6.15
C GLN A 76 12.92 -5.05 -7.31
N TYR A 77 13.22 -4.56 -8.52
CA TYR A 77 13.45 -5.46 -9.67
C TYR A 77 14.79 -6.21 -9.62
N VAL A 78 15.89 -5.65 -9.09
CA VAL A 78 17.19 -6.35 -8.99
C VAL A 78 17.20 -7.35 -7.84
N VAL A 79 16.51 -7.08 -6.73
CA VAL A 79 16.31 -8.10 -5.68
C VAL A 79 15.38 -9.21 -6.20
N VAL A 80 14.30 -8.89 -6.91
CA VAL A 80 13.40 -9.91 -7.49
C VAL A 80 14.06 -10.68 -8.63
N LEU A 81 14.83 -10.04 -9.54
CA LEU A 81 15.59 -10.76 -10.58
C LEU A 81 16.76 -11.55 -9.99
N GLY A 82 17.44 -11.01 -8.98
CA GLY A 82 18.54 -11.68 -8.30
C GLY A 82 18.06 -12.92 -7.54
N VAL A 83 16.93 -12.83 -6.84
CA VAL A 83 16.26 -13.97 -6.20
C VAL A 83 15.69 -14.92 -7.26
N MET A 84 15.14 -14.43 -8.38
CA MET A 84 14.68 -15.29 -9.49
C MET A 84 15.81 -16.08 -10.14
N LEU A 85 16.94 -15.44 -10.49
CA LEU A 85 18.10 -16.12 -11.07
C LEU A 85 18.70 -17.11 -10.09
N LEU A 86 18.76 -16.78 -8.79
CA LEU A 86 19.24 -17.71 -7.77
C LEU A 86 18.27 -18.90 -7.58
N ALA A 87 16.96 -18.68 -7.59
CA ALA A 87 15.96 -19.74 -7.49
C ALA A 87 15.95 -20.66 -8.73
N LEU A 88 16.14 -20.10 -9.93
CA LEU A 88 16.21 -20.86 -11.18
C LEU A 88 17.52 -21.67 -11.26
N VAL A 89 18.65 -21.09 -10.84
CA VAL A 89 19.95 -21.78 -10.81
C VAL A 89 19.99 -22.86 -9.72
N VAL A 90 19.39 -22.64 -8.54
CA VAL A 90 19.27 -23.68 -7.51
C VAL A 90 18.27 -24.77 -7.92
N GLY A 91 17.20 -24.43 -8.64
CA GLY A 91 16.27 -25.40 -9.24
C GLY A 91 16.90 -26.28 -10.31
N LEU A 92 17.86 -25.77 -11.08
CA LEU A 92 18.57 -26.51 -12.14
C LEU A 92 19.84 -27.24 -11.64
N LEU A 93 20.50 -26.78 -10.59
CA LEU A 93 21.69 -27.45 -10.03
C LEU A 93 21.38 -28.53 -8.99
N SER A 94 20.17 -28.54 -8.41
CA SER A 94 19.73 -29.60 -7.49
C SER A 94 19.29 -30.90 -8.19
N SER A 95 19.26 -30.95 -9.52
CA SER A 95 19.00 -32.18 -10.30
C SER A 95 20.23 -33.05 -10.58
N GLY A 96 21.45 -32.64 -10.18
CA GLY A 96 22.71 -33.31 -10.55
C GLY A 96 23.30 -34.32 -9.56
N GLY A 97 22.64 -34.63 -8.46
CA GLY A 97 23.12 -35.60 -7.46
C GLY A 97 22.45 -36.96 -7.59
N THR A 98 23.14 -37.95 -8.16
CA THR A 98 22.72 -39.37 -8.18
C THR A 98 22.87 -40.00 -6.80
N SER A 99 22.15 -39.46 -5.81
CA SER A 99 21.79 -40.22 -4.61
C SER A 99 20.58 -41.08 -4.97
N LYS A 100 20.59 -42.37 -4.62
CA LYS A 100 19.47 -43.30 -4.85
C LYS A 100 18.22 -42.76 -4.16
N LYS A 101 17.43 -41.96 -4.90
CA LYS A 101 16.20 -41.32 -4.44
C LYS A 101 15.20 -42.42 -4.09
N ARG A 102 14.96 -42.63 -2.80
CA ARG A 102 13.63 -43.06 -2.37
C ARG A 102 12.63 -42.11 -3.05
N PRO A 103 11.53 -42.60 -3.63
CA PRO A 103 10.47 -41.72 -4.07
C PRO A 103 9.97 -40.97 -2.83
N HIS A 104 10.51 -39.77 -2.60
CA HIS A 104 9.95 -38.86 -1.62
C HIS A 104 8.60 -38.46 -2.18
N ARG A 105 7.58 -39.21 -1.79
CA ARG A 105 6.20 -38.79 -1.89
C ARG A 105 6.13 -37.45 -1.17
N GLY A 106 5.73 -36.40 -1.88
CA GLY A 106 5.62 -35.06 -1.32
C GLY A 106 4.71 -35.06 -0.08
N VAL A 107 4.70 -33.95 0.65
CA VAL A 107 3.76 -33.78 1.76
C VAL A 107 2.34 -33.81 1.20
N LYS A 108 1.48 -34.64 1.78
CA LYS A 108 0.09 -34.77 1.32
C LYS A 108 -0.65 -33.44 1.44
N ARG A 109 -1.49 -33.14 0.45
CA ARG A 109 -2.38 -31.97 0.44
C ARG A 109 -3.14 -31.81 1.76
N GLU A 110 -3.69 -32.89 2.31
CA GLU A 110 -4.49 -32.84 3.53
C GLU A 110 -3.68 -32.36 4.73
N THR A 111 -2.42 -32.79 4.83
CA THR A 111 -1.48 -32.34 5.87
C THR A 111 -1.23 -30.83 5.76
N ILE A 112 -0.99 -30.32 4.56
CA ILE A 112 -0.81 -28.88 4.32
C ILE A 112 -2.08 -28.12 4.73
N LEU A 113 -3.26 -28.58 4.28
CA LEU A 113 -4.53 -27.91 4.57
C LEU A 113 -4.88 -27.88 6.06
N SER A 114 -4.50 -28.92 6.81
CA SER A 114 -4.70 -29.01 8.27
C SER A 114 -3.67 -28.25 9.10
N THR A 115 -2.56 -27.80 8.51
CA THR A 115 -1.48 -27.14 9.25
C THR A 115 -1.88 -25.71 9.64
N PRO A 116 -1.95 -25.35 10.94
CA PRO A 116 -2.14 -23.97 11.37
C PRO A 116 -0.81 -23.20 11.32
N MET A 117 -0.84 -21.93 10.93
CA MET A 117 0.38 -21.10 10.84
C MET A 117 0.69 -20.28 12.10
N ARG A 118 -0.11 -20.44 13.17
CA ARG A 118 0.08 -19.73 14.45
C ARG A 118 1.41 -20.06 15.12
N GLY A 119 1.84 -21.32 15.05
CA GLY A 119 3.13 -21.75 15.61
C GLY A 119 4.32 -21.52 14.69
N GLY A 120 4.12 -20.80 13.58
CA GLY A 120 5.18 -20.39 12.67
C GLY A 120 5.98 -21.56 12.13
N CYS A 121 7.30 -21.40 12.13
CA CYS A 121 8.23 -22.33 11.49
C CYS A 121 8.35 -23.68 12.19
N VAL A 122 8.20 -23.72 13.52
CA VAL A 122 8.20 -24.99 14.27
C VAL A 122 7.06 -25.88 13.82
N VAL A 123 5.87 -25.31 13.60
CA VAL A 123 4.71 -26.07 13.12
C VAL A 123 4.86 -26.45 11.65
N ALA A 124 5.41 -25.58 10.81
CA ALA A 124 5.70 -25.91 9.42
C ALA A 124 6.71 -27.06 9.29
N GLU A 125 7.81 -27.02 10.05
CA GLU A 125 8.81 -28.10 10.12
C GLU A 125 8.18 -29.39 10.64
N ALA A 126 7.44 -29.34 11.75
CA ALA A 126 6.80 -30.52 12.32
C ALA A 126 5.79 -31.18 11.38
N SER A 127 5.05 -30.39 10.61
CA SER A 127 3.99 -30.89 9.70
C SER A 127 4.55 -31.40 8.37
N THR A 128 5.71 -30.88 7.94
CA THR A 128 6.32 -31.22 6.64
C THR A 128 7.48 -32.20 6.78
N HIS A 129 8.03 -32.34 8.00
CA HIS A 129 9.27 -33.04 8.29
C HIS A 129 10.48 -32.53 7.49
N VAL A 130 10.46 -31.24 7.13
CA VAL A 130 11.55 -30.55 6.43
C VAL A 130 12.11 -29.45 7.32
N SER A 131 13.41 -29.52 7.61
CA SER A 131 14.10 -28.48 8.39
C SER A 131 14.43 -27.25 7.53
N PRO A 132 14.48 -26.05 8.13
CA PRO A 132 14.92 -24.84 7.43
C PRO A 132 16.37 -24.96 6.93
N ASP A 133 16.65 -24.42 5.76
CA ASP A 133 18.00 -24.31 5.22
C ASP A 133 18.82 -23.19 5.92
N ALA A 134 20.05 -22.93 5.43
CA ALA A 134 20.92 -21.90 5.99
C ALA A 134 20.37 -20.47 5.89
N LYS A 135 19.35 -20.23 5.05
CA LYS A 135 18.66 -18.95 4.91
C LYS A 135 17.37 -18.90 5.74
N GLY A 136 17.05 -19.97 6.46
CA GLY A 136 15.78 -20.10 7.16
C GLY A 136 14.62 -20.45 6.24
N GLU A 137 14.85 -21.04 5.06
CA GLU A 137 13.77 -21.43 4.16
C GLU A 137 13.44 -22.93 4.28
N ILE A 138 12.15 -23.26 4.43
CA ILE A 138 11.65 -24.65 4.35
C ILE A 138 11.06 -24.85 2.96
N HIS A 139 11.68 -25.69 2.14
CA HIS A 139 11.24 -26.03 0.78
C HIS A 139 10.47 -27.34 0.78
N VAL A 140 9.19 -27.30 0.42
CA VAL A 140 8.27 -28.43 0.54
C VAL A 140 7.76 -28.82 -0.83
N GLU A 141 8.07 -30.05 -1.26
CA GLU A 141 7.39 -30.71 -2.38
C GLU A 141 6.03 -31.22 -1.87
N VAL A 142 4.96 -30.94 -2.62
CA VAL A 142 3.59 -31.24 -2.22
C VAL A 142 2.99 -32.26 -3.19
N ASP A 143 2.37 -33.31 -2.64
CA ASP A 143 1.63 -34.32 -3.40
C ASP A 143 0.23 -33.77 -3.75
N ASP A 144 0.20 -32.82 -4.68
CA ASP A 144 -1.00 -32.14 -5.18
C ASP A 144 -0.85 -31.81 -6.68
N ASP A 145 -1.92 -32.00 -7.46
CA ASP A 145 -1.90 -31.79 -8.91
C ASP A 145 -1.67 -30.31 -9.29
N LEU A 146 -2.16 -29.39 -8.45
CA LEU A 146 -2.13 -27.94 -8.69
C LEU A 146 -0.92 -27.28 -8.06
N VAL A 147 -0.53 -27.71 -6.86
CA VAL A 147 0.55 -27.11 -6.09
C VAL A 147 1.71 -28.11 -5.98
N PRO A 148 2.68 -28.07 -6.90
CA PRO A 148 3.84 -28.96 -6.81
C PRO A 148 4.80 -28.59 -5.66
N ARG A 149 4.88 -27.29 -5.30
CA ARG A 149 5.91 -26.81 -4.36
C ARG A 149 5.46 -25.61 -3.56
N MET A 150 5.95 -25.54 -2.32
CA MET A 150 5.81 -24.42 -1.42
C MET A 150 7.14 -24.07 -0.76
N THR A 151 7.30 -22.80 -0.37
CA THR A 151 8.41 -22.34 0.45
C THR A 151 7.89 -21.53 1.63
N PHE A 152 8.33 -21.88 2.82
CA PHE A 152 8.10 -21.11 4.05
C PHE A 152 9.39 -20.38 4.41
N GLN A 153 9.34 -19.06 4.53
CA GLN A 153 10.48 -18.25 4.96
C GLN A 153 10.38 -17.97 6.45
N CYS A 154 11.35 -18.49 7.18
CA CYS A 154 11.57 -18.26 8.59
C CYS A 154 12.61 -17.16 8.80
N SER A 155 12.53 -16.47 9.93
CA SER A 155 13.69 -15.70 10.37
C SER A 155 14.81 -16.70 10.74
N PRO A 156 16.09 -16.39 10.41
CA PRO A 156 17.23 -17.24 10.75
C PRO A 156 17.40 -17.45 12.26
N GLU A 157 16.86 -16.56 13.07
CA GLU A 157 16.72 -16.75 14.52
C GLU A 157 15.57 -17.76 14.74
N LYS A 158 15.86 -19.06 14.80
CA LYS A 158 14.92 -20.22 14.80
C LYS A 158 13.72 -20.18 15.78
N VAL A 159 13.63 -19.18 16.66
CA VAL A 159 12.52 -18.93 17.59
C VAL A 159 11.48 -17.98 16.99
N GLU A 160 11.82 -17.32 15.89
CA GLU A 160 10.98 -16.31 15.30
C GLU A 160 9.91 -16.86 14.37
N PRO A 161 8.83 -16.09 14.21
CA PRO A 161 7.63 -16.60 13.58
C PRO A 161 7.66 -16.39 12.05
N LEU A 162 6.90 -17.22 11.33
CA LEU A 162 6.84 -17.30 9.86
C LEU A 162 6.64 -15.92 9.20
N GLN A 163 7.52 -15.53 8.26
CA GLN A 163 7.46 -14.22 7.61
C GLN A 163 6.73 -14.27 6.27
N ARG A 164 6.99 -15.31 5.47
CA ARG A 164 6.46 -15.43 4.11
C ARG A 164 6.12 -16.87 3.76
N ILE A 165 5.05 -17.03 2.99
CA ILE A 165 4.67 -18.28 2.34
C ILE A 165 4.61 -18.03 0.84
N SER A 166 5.36 -18.81 0.08
CA SER A 166 5.36 -18.79 -1.38
C SER A 166 4.82 -20.12 -1.90
N ILE A 167 3.83 -20.07 -2.78
CA ILE A 167 3.16 -21.24 -3.34
C ILE A 167 3.30 -21.21 -4.85
N HIS A 168 3.91 -22.25 -5.41
CA HIS A 168 4.03 -22.42 -6.84
C HIS A 168 2.85 -23.23 -7.36
N LEU A 169 2.16 -22.72 -8.37
CA LEU A 169 1.01 -23.34 -9.01
C LEU A 169 1.41 -23.85 -10.40
N ARG A 170 1.02 -25.09 -10.70
CA ARG A 170 1.04 -25.65 -12.05
C ARG A 170 -0.03 -24.95 -12.89
N ASP A 171 0.29 -24.73 -14.17
CA ASP A 171 -0.63 -24.12 -15.15
C ASP A 171 -1.32 -22.84 -14.65
N ALA A 172 -0.61 -22.01 -13.89
CA ALA A 172 -1.16 -20.84 -13.18
C ALA A 172 -2.04 -19.91 -14.02
N ARG A 173 -1.75 -19.75 -15.32
CA ARG A 173 -2.58 -18.97 -16.25
C ARG A 173 -4.02 -19.49 -16.36
N LYS A 174 -4.26 -20.80 -16.19
CA LYS A 174 -5.62 -21.40 -16.14
C LYS A 174 -6.40 -20.98 -14.89
N HIS A 175 -5.70 -20.57 -13.83
CA HIS A 175 -6.29 -20.21 -12.54
C HIS A 175 -6.35 -18.69 -12.31
N ASP A 176 -5.66 -17.89 -13.14
CA ASP A 176 -5.51 -16.45 -12.97
C ASP A 176 -6.86 -15.72 -12.84
N ALA A 177 -7.80 -15.95 -13.77
CA ALA A 177 -9.10 -15.30 -13.75
C ALA A 177 -9.87 -15.54 -12.44
N ARG A 178 -9.85 -16.78 -11.92
CA ARG A 178 -10.49 -17.14 -10.65
C ARG A 178 -9.82 -16.43 -9.47
N ILE A 179 -8.49 -16.50 -9.39
CA ILE A 179 -7.71 -15.91 -8.29
C ILE A 179 -7.88 -14.39 -8.27
N GLN A 180 -7.74 -13.73 -9.43
CA GLN A 180 -7.97 -12.29 -9.59
C GLN A 180 -9.38 -11.89 -9.21
N THR A 181 -10.40 -12.64 -9.65
CA THR A 181 -11.81 -12.36 -9.30
C THR A 181 -12.01 -12.44 -7.80
N ARG A 182 -11.48 -13.48 -7.14
CA ARG A 182 -11.61 -13.64 -5.70
C ARG A 182 -10.88 -12.53 -4.92
N LEU A 183 -9.64 -12.22 -5.29
CA LEU A 183 -8.87 -11.14 -4.65
C LEU A 183 -9.56 -9.78 -4.82
N ARG A 184 -10.11 -9.49 -6.00
CA ARG A 184 -10.91 -8.27 -6.23
C ARG A 184 -12.23 -8.28 -5.45
N ALA A 185 -12.87 -9.43 -5.27
CA ALA A 185 -14.08 -9.52 -4.46
C ALA A 185 -13.80 -9.23 -2.98
N LEU A 186 -12.63 -9.62 -2.47
CA LEU A 186 -12.24 -9.41 -1.07
C LEU A 186 -11.73 -7.99 -0.79
N PHE A 187 -10.97 -7.42 -1.72
CA PHE A 187 -10.22 -6.18 -1.48
C PHE A 187 -10.65 -5.02 -2.41
N GLY A 188 -11.64 -5.26 -3.27
CA GLY A 188 -12.18 -4.27 -4.17
C GLY A 188 -11.11 -3.61 -5.04
N ARG A 189 -11.17 -2.27 -5.10
CA ARG A 189 -10.26 -1.43 -5.90
C ARG A 189 -8.85 -1.30 -5.30
N ARG A 190 -8.61 -1.87 -4.11
CA ARG A 190 -7.32 -1.77 -3.43
C ARG A 190 -6.36 -2.90 -3.80
N PHE A 191 -6.88 -3.97 -4.40
CA PHE A 191 -6.03 -4.99 -5.02
C PHE A 191 -5.52 -4.47 -6.37
N LEU A 192 -4.24 -4.11 -6.42
CA LEU A 192 -3.64 -3.39 -7.55
C LEU A 192 -2.45 -4.14 -8.11
N GLN A 193 -2.36 -4.22 -9.44
CA GLN A 193 -1.21 -4.81 -10.11
C GLN A 193 -0.84 -6.20 -9.56
N SER A 194 -1.90 -6.95 -9.20
CA SER A 194 -1.80 -8.27 -8.60
C SER A 194 -1.13 -8.32 -7.22
N SER A 195 -1.14 -7.21 -6.47
CA SER A 195 -0.72 -7.18 -5.08
C SER A 195 -1.63 -6.31 -4.20
N LEU A 196 -1.57 -6.57 -2.90
CA LEU A 196 -2.12 -5.74 -1.85
C LEU A 196 -1.11 -5.72 -0.70
N SER A 197 -0.93 -4.55 -0.09
CA SER A 197 -0.23 -4.42 1.19
C SER A 197 -1.07 -3.58 2.15
N TRP A 198 -1.17 -4.06 3.38
CA TRP A 198 -1.93 -3.42 4.45
C TRP A 198 -1.27 -3.70 5.81
N GLU A 199 -0.81 -2.65 6.49
CA GLU A 199 -0.31 -2.71 7.89
C GLU A 199 0.55 -3.95 8.18
N GLY A 200 1.60 -4.16 7.39
CA GLY A 200 2.53 -5.29 7.54
C GLY A 200 2.08 -6.59 6.86
N ALA A 201 0.81 -6.78 6.52
CA ALA A 201 0.34 -7.90 5.71
C ALA A 201 0.45 -7.60 4.21
N SER A 202 0.75 -8.61 3.40
CA SER A 202 0.65 -8.49 1.95
C SER A 202 0.30 -9.82 1.27
N VAL A 203 -0.36 -9.70 0.13
CA VAL A 203 -0.66 -10.80 -0.79
C VAL A 203 -0.26 -10.36 -2.19
N GLN A 204 0.41 -11.25 -2.93
CA GLN A 204 0.86 -11.02 -4.29
C GLN A 204 0.59 -12.26 -5.14
N TRP A 205 0.01 -12.05 -6.32
CA TRP A 205 -0.26 -13.08 -7.31
C TRP A 205 0.46 -12.77 -8.62
N LEU A 206 1.40 -13.61 -9.03
CA LEU A 206 2.17 -13.44 -10.25
C LEU A 206 1.89 -14.63 -11.18
N PRO A 207 0.84 -14.55 -12.04
CA PRO A 207 0.43 -15.66 -12.88
C PRO A 207 1.52 -16.10 -13.86
N GLU A 208 2.38 -15.18 -14.28
CA GLU A 208 3.50 -15.47 -15.19
C GLU A 208 4.60 -16.31 -14.55
N LEU A 209 4.72 -16.27 -13.22
CA LEU A 209 5.64 -17.09 -12.45
C LEU A 209 4.93 -18.27 -11.79
N GLY A 210 3.61 -18.36 -11.96
CA GLY A 210 2.73 -19.23 -11.19
C GLY A 210 2.93 -19.12 -9.69
N LEU A 211 3.13 -17.91 -9.19
CA LEU A 211 3.54 -17.68 -7.81
C LEU A 211 2.47 -16.91 -7.04
N LEU A 212 1.96 -17.51 -5.97
CA LEU A 212 1.18 -16.83 -4.95
C LEU A 212 2.05 -16.64 -3.71
N THR A 213 2.25 -15.39 -3.30
CA THR A 213 3.02 -15.05 -2.11
C THR A 213 2.12 -14.36 -1.10
N VAL A 214 2.19 -14.79 0.15
CA VAL A 214 1.64 -14.06 1.30
C VAL A 214 2.75 -13.79 2.30
N ASP A 215 2.74 -12.60 2.88
CA ASP A 215 3.83 -12.12 3.73
C ASP A 215 3.27 -11.27 4.88
N VAL A 216 3.85 -11.43 6.06
CA VAL A 216 3.53 -10.62 7.24
C VAL A 216 4.83 -10.14 7.87
N LYS A 217 5.03 -8.82 7.86
CA LYS A 217 6.18 -8.19 8.50
C LYS A 217 6.11 -8.33 10.01
N ARG A 218 7.27 -8.57 10.63
CA ARG A 218 7.47 -8.48 12.08
C ARG A 218 7.38 -7.05 12.57
N THR A 219 8.02 -6.13 11.84
CA THR A 219 8.03 -4.71 12.14
C THR A 219 7.28 -3.93 11.07
N LEU A 220 6.50 -2.94 11.52
CA LEU A 220 5.78 -2.03 10.65
C LEU A 220 6.72 -0.96 10.09
N ASP A 221 6.22 -0.15 9.15
CA ASP A 221 7.04 0.84 8.44
C ASP A 221 7.55 1.98 9.35
N ASP A 222 6.96 2.16 10.54
CA ASP A 222 7.41 3.07 11.59
C ASP A 222 8.42 2.42 12.56
N GLY A 223 8.79 1.16 12.31
CA GLY A 223 9.71 0.38 13.14
C GLY A 223 9.07 -0.29 14.35
N SER A 224 7.78 -0.06 14.63
CA SER A 224 7.11 -0.73 15.75
C SER A 224 6.91 -2.22 15.46
N GLU A 225 6.77 -3.04 16.50
CA GLU A 225 6.30 -4.42 16.33
C GLU A 225 4.89 -4.42 15.73
N ASN A 226 4.59 -5.42 14.90
CA ASN A 226 3.26 -5.62 14.34
C ASN A 226 2.35 -6.35 15.35
N PRO A 227 1.38 -5.66 15.98
CA PRO A 227 0.55 -6.25 17.03
C PRO A 227 -0.45 -7.28 16.50
N HIS A 228 -0.77 -7.25 15.21
CA HIS A 228 -1.79 -8.09 14.57
C HIS A 228 -1.21 -9.26 13.78
N ARG A 229 0.10 -9.48 13.92
CA ARG A 229 0.86 -10.40 13.08
C ARG A 229 0.28 -11.81 13.07
N VAL A 230 -0.15 -12.32 14.23
CA VAL A 230 -0.71 -13.68 14.36
C VAL A 230 -2.02 -13.81 13.59
N GLN A 231 -2.93 -12.85 13.77
CA GLN A 231 -4.22 -12.82 13.09
C GLN A 231 -4.02 -12.67 11.57
N GLN A 232 -3.08 -11.82 11.16
CA GLN A 232 -2.74 -11.61 9.75
C GLN A 232 -2.19 -12.86 9.09
N ILE A 233 -1.24 -13.58 9.70
CA ILE A 233 -0.67 -14.79 9.06
C ILE A 233 -1.68 -15.93 8.99
N GLU A 234 -2.54 -16.09 10.00
CA GLU A 234 -3.62 -17.08 9.96
C GLU A 234 -4.63 -16.75 8.85
N ALA A 235 -5.04 -15.49 8.76
CA ALA A 235 -5.96 -15.01 7.73
C ALA A 235 -5.37 -15.16 6.32
N LEU A 236 -4.13 -14.72 6.11
CA LEU A 236 -3.44 -14.88 4.83
C LEU A 236 -3.21 -16.34 4.46
N TRP A 237 -2.94 -17.21 5.44
CA TRP A 237 -2.82 -18.64 5.20
C TRP A 237 -4.15 -19.26 4.78
N GLY A 238 -5.25 -18.90 5.45
CA GLY A 238 -6.60 -19.26 5.02
C GLY A 238 -6.87 -18.84 3.56
N LEU A 239 -6.46 -17.62 3.20
CA LEU A 239 -6.62 -17.08 1.84
C LEU A 239 -5.80 -17.89 0.84
N ALA A 240 -4.54 -18.16 1.16
CA ALA A 240 -3.65 -18.91 0.30
C ALA A 240 -4.16 -20.34 0.06
N LYS A 241 -4.72 -20.99 1.08
CA LYS A 241 -5.39 -22.30 0.96
C LYS A 241 -6.59 -22.24 0.02
N GLU A 242 -7.44 -21.24 0.17
CA GLU A 242 -8.60 -21.04 -0.70
C GLU A 242 -8.17 -20.85 -2.17
N LEU A 243 -7.19 -19.97 -2.41
CA LEU A 243 -6.78 -19.58 -3.76
C LEU A 243 -5.98 -20.65 -4.49
N ALA A 244 -5.00 -21.27 -3.82
CA ALA A 244 -4.06 -22.20 -4.43
C ALA A 244 -4.60 -23.64 -4.44
N PHE A 245 -5.17 -24.09 -3.31
CA PHE A 245 -5.63 -25.46 -3.16
C PHE A 245 -7.12 -25.64 -3.41
N GLN A 246 -7.86 -24.57 -3.74
CA GLN A 246 -9.32 -24.62 -3.92
C GLN A 246 -10.04 -25.15 -2.68
N ALA A 247 -9.47 -24.92 -1.50
CA ALA A 247 -10.11 -25.28 -0.26
C ALA A 247 -11.40 -24.44 -0.07
N PRO A 248 -12.41 -24.93 0.65
CA PRO A 248 -13.59 -24.13 0.99
C PRO A 248 -13.18 -22.80 1.63
N ALA A 249 -13.89 -21.72 1.29
CA ALA A 249 -13.60 -20.40 1.83
C ALA A 249 -13.77 -20.40 3.36
N THR A 250 -12.66 -20.24 4.08
CA THR A 250 -12.66 -20.17 5.56
C THR A 250 -12.54 -18.74 6.08
N LEU A 251 -12.33 -17.76 5.20
CA LEU A 251 -12.17 -16.36 5.59
C LEU A 251 -13.51 -15.69 5.81
N ASP A 252 -13.78 -15.34 7.05
CA ASP A 252 -14.91 -14.50 7.38
C ASP A 252 -14.66 -13.05 6.91
N PRO A 253 -15.70 -12.31 6.49
CA PRO A 253 -15.55 -10.93 6.03
C PRO A 253 -15.01 -9.97 7.09
N GLN A 254 -15.18 -10.25 8.38
CA GLN A 254 -14.70 -9.36 9.45
C GLN A 254 -13.18 -9.44 9.55
N THR A 255 -12.61 -10.63 9.50
CA THR A 255 -11.15 -10.86 9.46
C THR A 255 -10.51 -10.18 8.27
N VAL A 256 -11.11 -10.31 7.08
CA VAL A 256 -10.61 -9.63 5.87
C VAL A 256 -10.60 -8.12 6.09
N ARG A 257 -11.71 -7.57 6.58
CA ARG A 257 -11.87 -6.14 6.83
C ARG A 257 -10.87 -5.61 7.86
N ASP A 258 -10.78 -6.28 9.00
CA ASP A 258 -10.05 -5.83 10.18
C ASP A 258 -8.54 -6.04 9.97
N TYR A 259 -8.10 -7.24 9.56
CA TYR A 259 -6.68 -7.60 9.56
C TYR A 259 -6.00 -7.57 8.20
N LEU A 260 -6.74 -7.80 7.11
CA LEU A 260 -6.19 -7.84 5.75
C LEU A 260 -6.48 -6.58 4.93
N GLY A 261 -7.14 -5.60 5.53
CA GLY A 261 -7.47 -4.36 4.86
C GLY A 261 -8.54 -4.53 3.79
N GLY A 262 -9.60 -5.31 4.02
CA GLY A 262 -10.82 -5.27 3.19
C GLY A 262 -11.50 -3.90 3.23
N GLY A 263 -11.39 -3.21 4.38
CA GLY A 263 -11.83 -1.83 4.56
C GLY A 263 -13.26 -1.66 5.04
N TYR A 264 -13.47 -0.58 5.79
CA TYR A 264 -14.75 -0.18 6.35
C TYR A 264 -15.45 0.80 5.41
N ALA A 265 -16.78 0.83 5.46
CA ALA A 265 -17.53 1.91 4.82
C ALA A 265 -17.06 3.27 5.34
N LEU A 266 -16.94 4.27 4.46
CA LEU A 266 -16.49 5.61 4.84
C LEU A 266 -17.38 6.23 5.93
N SER A 267 -18.68 5.97 5.91
CA SER A 267 -19.64 6.39 6.94
C SER A 267 -19.32 5.87 8.35
N ALA A 268 -18.51 4.81 8.49
CA ALA A 268 -18.06 4.34 9.80
C ALA A 268 -17.20 5.39 10.53
N LEU A 269 -16.52 6.29 9.80
CA LEU A 269 -15.79 7.41 10.39
C LEU A 269 -16.70 8.54 10.85
N ALA A 270 -17.91 8.65 10.31
CA ALA A 270 -18.85 9.71 10.69
C ALA A 270 -19.29 9.57 12.15
N THR A 271 -19.24 8.38 12.74
CA THR A 271 -19.62 8.21 14.15
C THR A 271 -18.63 8.79 15.15
N LEU A 272 -17.50 9.32 14.68
CA LEU A 272 -16.50 9.95 15.54
C LEU A 272 -16.93 11.36 15.88
N ASP A 273 -16.70 11.74 17.14
CA ASP A 273 -16.79 13.12 17.57
C ASP A 273 -15.38 13.74 17.52
N PRO A 274 -15.10 14.71 16.62
CA PRO A 274 -13.78 15.30 16.49
C PRO A 274 -13.33 16.06 17.75
N LYS A 275 -14.25 16.40 18.65
CA LYS A 275 -13.93 17.07 19.93
C LYS A 275 -13.53 16.09 21.04
N THR A 276 -13.71 14.79 20.83
CA THR A 276 -13.30 13.80 21.83
C THR A 276 -11.77 13.79 21.97
N PRO A 277 -11.22 13.90 23.20
CA PRO A 277 -9.79 13.83 23.48
C PRO A 277 -9.11 12.60 22.85
N VAL A 278 -7.85 12.75 22.44
CA VAL A 278 -7.05 11.71 21.77
C VAL A 278 -7.08 10.36 22.48
N GLU A 279 -6.96 10.33 23.82
CA GLU A 279 -6.90 9.09 24.60
C GLU A 279 -8.21 8.31 24.51
N ARG A 280 -9.34 9.02 24.64
CA ARG A 280 -10.68 8.43 24.53
C ARG A 280 -11.00 8.08 23.08
N SER A 281 -10.59 8.92 22.12
CA SER A 281 -10.77 8.68 20.69
C SER A 281 -10.03 7.43 20.24
N VAL A 282 -8.72 7.33 20.52
CA VAL A 282 -7.87 6.18 20.19
C VAL A 282 -8.41 4.91 20.83
N SER A 283 -8.78 4.94 22.11
CA SER A 283 -9.37 3.78 22.80
C SER A 283 -10.68 3.33 22.15
N THR A 284 -11.59 4.27 21.87
CA THR A 284 -12.88 3.98 21.21
C THR A 284 -12.68 3.43 19.80
N LEU A 285 -11.73 3.99 19.06
CA LEU A 285 -11.38 3.55 17.71
C LEU A 285 -10.81 2.14 17.71
N SER A 286 -9.85 1.83 18.58
CA SER A 286 -9.26 0.50 18.69
C SER A 286 -10.27 -0.56 19.14
N ALA A 287 -11.23 -0.19 20.00
CA ALA A 287 -12.33 -1.08 20.39
C ALA A 287 -13.30 -1.38 19.23
N ARG A 288 -13.53 -0.39 18.36
CA ARG A 288 -14.45 -0.49 17.22
C ARG A 288 -13.82 -1.15 16.00
N PHE A 289 -12.54 -0.89 15.76
CA PHE A 289 -11.80 -1.26 14.56
C PHE A 289 -10.58 -2.11 14.96
N ARG A 290 -10.77 -3.42 15.07
CA ARG A 290 -9.83 -4.33 15.75
C ARG A 290 -8.44 -4.40 15.13
N GLY A 291 -8.30 -4.12 13.84
CA GLY A 291 -6.99 -4.12 13.17
C GLY A 291 -6.30 -2.76 13.12
N LEU A 292 -6.81 -1.75 13.84
CA LEU A 292 -6.10 -0.49 13.99
C LEU A 292 -4.82 -0.67 14.79
N HIS A 293 -3.82 0.09 14.40
CA HIS A 293 -2.59 0.30 15.13
C HIS A 293 -2.37 1.81 15.26
N THR A 294 -1.96 2.23 16.45
CA THR A 294 -1.63 3.63 16.71
C THR A 294 -0.14 3.83 16.46
N ARG A 295 0.18 4.79 15.61
CA ARG A 295 1.55 5.17 15.28
C ARG A 295 1.87 6.50 15.94
N THR A 296 2.99 6.55 16.65
CA THR A 296 3.52 7.79 17.20
C THR A 296 4.50 8.39 16.20
N LEU A 297 4.14 9.51 15.58
CA LEU A 297 4.96 10.21 14.60
C LEU A 297 5.71 11.35 15.31
N GLY A 298 7.04 11.27 15.33
CA GLY A 298 7.88 12.42 15.69
C GLY A 298 8.06 13.34 14.49
N ASP A 299 7.83 14.64 14.66
CA ASP A 299 8.21 15.64 13.67
C ASP A 299 9.63 16.19 13.93
N LEU A 300 10.21 16.83 12.91
CA LEU A 300 11.55 17.43 12.99
C LEU A 300 11.64 18.60 13.98
N HIS A 301 10.51 19.07 14.50
CA HIS A 301 10.39 20.18 15.44
C HIS A 301 10.10 19.70 16.87
N GLY A 302 10.13 18.39 17.12
CA GLY A 302 9.91 17.79 18.44
C GLY A 302 8.43 17.65 18.84
N PHE A 303 7.49 17.92 17.93
CA PHE A 303 6.09 17.58 18.16
C PHE A 303 5.87 16.09 17.91
N VAL A 304 5.08 15.50 18.80
CA VAL A 304 4.60 14.13 18.67
C VAL A 304 3.17 14.21 18.14
N GLU A 305 2.86 13.49 17.08
CA GLU A 305 1.50 13.27 16.60
C GLU A 305 1.12 11.80 16.80
N GLU A 306 -0.14 11.56 17.13
CA GLU A 306 -0.71 10.21 17.11
C GLU A 306 -1.44 10.04 15.78
N GLU A 307 -1.14 8.96 15.06
CA GLU A 307 -1.74 8.61 13.78
C GLU A 307 -2.44 7.24 13.87
N GLN A 308 -3.66 7.15 13.35
CA GLN A 308 -4.34 5.87 13.10
C GLN A 308 -4.73 5.75 11.62
N ARG A 309 -4.52 4.56 11.06
CA ARG A 309 -4.79 4.26 9.65
C ARG A 309 -5.90 3.24 9.50
N LEU A 310 -6.96 3.62 8.81
CA LEU A 310 -8.12 2.78 8.56
C LEU A 310 -8.27 2.47 7.07
N ALA A 311 -8.36 1.19 6.76
CA ALA A 311 -8.73 0.69 5.45
C ALA A 311 -10.15 1.14 5.13
N ILE A 312 -10.38 1.76 3.95
CA ILE A 312 -11.71 2.22 3.52
C ILE A 312 -12.15 1.45 2.29
N ASP A 313 -13.37 0.92 2.33
CA ASP A 313 -14.07 0.39 1.15
C ASP A 313 -14.97 1.49 0.58
N HIS A 314 -14.43 2.25 -0.36
CA HIS A 314 -15.15 3.32 -1.02
C HIS A 314 -14.68 3.49 -2.48
N PRO A 315 -15.58 3.82 -3.42
CA PRO A 315 -15.20 3.95 -4.83
C PRO A 315 -14.14 5.02 -5.11
N TRP A 316 -14.06 6.03 -4.25
CA TRP A 316 -13.07 7.10 -4.31
C TRP A 316 -11.93 7.00 -3.32
N PHE A 317 -12.07 6.25 -2.22
CA PHE A 317 -11.08 6.24 -1.13
C PHE A 317 -10.75 4.82 -0.68
N GLY A 318 -9.47 4.53 -0.47
CA GLY A 318 -8.99 3.22 -0.01
C GLY A 318 -8.37 3.24 1.39
N LEU A 319 -8.00 4.43 1.87
CA LEU A 319 -7.35 4.62 3.17
C LEU A 319 -7.82 5.94 3.78
N ALA A 320 -8.05 5.93 5.08
CA ALA A 320 -8.20 7.11 5.91
C ALA A 320 -7.09 7.15 6.95
N THR A 321 -6.53 8.33 7.17
CA THR A 321 -5.54 8.59 8.22
C THR A 321 -6.09 9.65 9.15
N LEU A 322 -6.24 9.30 10.42
CA LEU A 322 -6.69 10.18 11.48
C LEU A 322 -5.48 10.64 12.29
N ARG A 323 -5.38 11.93 12.57
CA ARG A 323 -4.26 12.51 13.32
C ARG A 323 -4.72 13.38 14.46
N TRP A 324 -4.02 13.27 15.58
CA TRP A 324 -4.14 14.13 16.75
C TRP A 324 -2.78 14.75 17.08
N ASP A 325 -2.80 15.90 17.73
CA ASP A 325 -1.60 16.34 18.46
C ASP A 325 -1.37 15.33 19.61
N GLY A 326 -0.15 14.87 19.83
CA GLY A 326 0.21 13.92 20.88
C GLY A 326 0.18 14.49 22.30
N ARG A 327 -0.42 15.67 22.50
CA ARG A 327 -0.61 16.29 23.81
C ARG A 327 -1.88 15.75 24.46
N PRO A 328 -1.88 15.48 25.77
CA PRO A 328 -3.08 15.00 26.43
C PRO A 328 -4.28 15.93 26.23
N GLY A 329 -5.47 15.37 26.04
CA GLY A 329 -6.69 16.16 25.84
C GLY A 329 -6.90 16.71 24.42
N SER A 330 -5.94 16.52 23.50
CA SER A 330 -6.02 17.12 22.16
C SER A 330 -7.18 16.55 21.35
N PRO A 331 -7.98 17.39 20.66
CA PRO A 331 -9.03 16.92 19.76
C PRO A 331 -8.43 16.36 18.47
N LEU A 332 -9.27 15.73 17.65
CA LEU A 332 -8.89 15.28 16.32
C LEU A 332 -8.45 16.49 15.48
N LYS A 333 -7.25 16.41 14.91
CA LYS A 333 -6.65 17.47 14.12
C LYS A 333 -7.08 17.39 12.67
N THR A 334 -6.85 16.25 12.03
CA THR A 334 -7.17 16.06 10.61
C THR A 334 -7.62 14.63 10.30
N ILE A 335 -8.42 14.52 9.24
CA ILE A 335 -8.62 13.26 8.51
C ILE A 335 -8.11 13.43 7.09
N SER A 336 -7.18 12.57 6.69
CA SER A 336 -6.72 12.48 5.31
C SER A 336 -7.33 11.25 4.64
N LEU A 337 -8.07 11.45 3.55
CA LEU A 337 -8.64 10.39 2.73
C LEU A 337 -7.80 10.22 1.46
N PHE A 338 -7.31 9.01 1.22
CA PHE A 338 -6.46 8.68 0.09
C PHE A 338 -7.21 7.80 -0.91
N PRO A 339 -7.03 8.01 -2.23
CA PRO A 339 -7.64 7.16 -3.23
C PRO A 339 -7.10 5.72 -3.14
N PRO A 340 -7.86 4.70 -3.58
CA PRO A 340 -7.39 3.31 -3.59
C PRO A 340 -6.12 3.15 -4.42
N THR A 341 -5.98 3.96 -5.47
CA THR A 341 -4.79 4.03 -6.35
C THR A 341 -4.27 5.46 -6.41
N LEU A 342 -2.95 5.62 -6.40
CA LEU A 342 -2.33 6.94 -6.63
C LEU A 342 -2.70 7.55 -8.00
N LEU A 343 -2.99 6.70 -8.99
CA LEU A 343 -3.38 7.12 -10.35
C LEU A 343 -4.76 7.80 -10.42
N GLN A 344 -5.58 7.74 -9.36
CA GLN A 344 -6.93 8.30 -9.35
C GLN A 344 -7.06 9.65 -8.61
N GLY A 345 -5.97 10.18 -8.01
CA GLY A 345 -6.03 11.33 -7.11
C GLY A 345 -6.81 12.53 -7.65
N VAL A 346 -6.42 13.06 -8.81
CA VAL A 346 -7.00 14.28 -9.38
C VAL A 346 -8.50 14.13 -9.69
N TYR A 347 -8.92 12.99 -10.26
CA TYR A 347 -10.32 12.75 -10.62
C TYR A 347 -11.20 12.58 -9.37
N VAL A 348 -10.69 11.82 -8.39
CA VAL A 348 -11.34 11.62 -7.10
C VAL A 348 -11.56 12.93 -6.37
N GLN A 349 -10.55 13.81 -6.34
CA GLN A 349 -10.65 15.11 -5.67
C GLN A 349 -11.74 15.97 -6.29
N ARG A 350 -11.78 16.08 -7.62
CA ARG A 350 -12.81 16.87 -8.29
C ARG A 350 -14.21 16.37 -7.96
N GLY A 351 -14.45 15.05 -8.07
CA GLY A 351 -15.74 14.47 -7.72
C GLY A 351 -16.12 14.66 -6.24
N ALA A 352 -15.14 14.57 -5.34
CA ALA A 352 -15.34 14.81 -3.91
C ALA A 352 -15.67 16.27 -3.60
N ILE A 353 -14.96 17.23 -4.21
CA ILE A 353 -15.24 18.66 -4.04
C ILE A 353 -16.60 19.02 -4.63
N ASP A 354 -16.92 18.55 -5.84
CA ASP A 354 -18.23 18.78 -6.47
C ASP A 354 -19.38 18.19 -5.61
N CYS A 355 -19.17 17.05 -4.97
CA CYS A 355 -20.09 16.48 -3.99
C CYS A 355 -20.27 17.41 -2.78
N LEU A 356 -19.18 17.85 -2.16
CA LEU A 356 -19.22 18.72 -0.99
C LEU A 356 -19.87 20.07 -1.32
N THR A 357 -19.60 20.63 -2.51
CA THR A 357 -20.23 21.86 -2.98
C THR A 357 -21.75 21.70 -3.12
N ARG A 358 -22.25 20.56 -3.62
CA ARG A 358 -23.70 20.29 -3.67
C ARG A 358 -24.29 20.13 -2.27
N LEU A 359 -23.55 19.54 -1.34
CA LEU A 359 -24.00 19.24 0.01
C LEU A 359 -24.02 20.47 0.95
N LEU A 360 -23.00 21.32 0.83
CA LEU A 360 -22.70 22.42 1.76
C LEU A 360 -22.88 23.81 1.13
N GLY A 361 -23.12 23.88 -0.18
CA GLY A 361 -23.13 25.12 -0.94
C GLY A 361 -21.74 25.46 -1.51
N PRO A 362 -21.60 26.61 -2.19
CA PRO A 362 -20.31 27.05 -2.73
C PRO A 362 -19.31 27.31 -1.58
N PRO A 363 -18.06 26.87 -1.70
CA PRO A 363 -17.01 27.27 -0.76
C PRO A 363 -16.70 28.77 -0.92
N GLU A 364 -16.13 29.37 0.11
CA GLU A 364 -15.40 30.62 -0.03
C GLU A 364 -14.32 30.48 -1.10
N ALA A 365 -14.04 31.58 -1.82
CA ALA A 365 -13.10 31.58 -2.94
C ALA A 365 -11.81 30.84 -2.54
N PRO A 366 -11.36 29.86 -3.35
CA PRO A 366 -10.26 28.99 -2.96
C PRO A 366 -9.03 29.86 -2.72
N SER A 367 -8.61 29.95 -1.47
CA SER A 367 -7.39 30.67 -1.16
C SER A 367 -6.23 29.85 -1.70
N SER A 368 -5.34 30.47 -2.48
CA SER A 368 -4.07 29.86 -2.91
C SER A 368 -3.08 29.76 -1.75
N ARG A 369 -3.56 29.49 -0.53
CA ARG A 369 -2.70 29.25 0.62
C ARG A 369 -1.95 27.95 0.39
N LYS A 370 -0.67 27.95 0.74
CA LYS A 370 0.04 26.69 0.99
C LYS A 370 -0.77 25.95 2.04
N SER A 371 -1.34 24.80 1.69
CA SER A 371 -2.01 23.95 2.67
C SER A 371 -1.01 23.54 3.76
N PHE A 372 -1.50 23.12 4.93
CA PHE A 372 -0.66 22.61 6.01
C PHE A 372 0.22 21.40 5.60
N SER A 373 -0.01 20.80 4.42
CA SER A 373 0.58 19.55 3.97
C SER A 373 1.12 19.57 2.51
N GLY A 374 1.18 20.74 1.85
CA GLY A 374 1.75 20.85 0.49
C GLY A 374 1.05 21.86 -0.43
N GLN A 375 1.36 21.78 -1.73
CA GLN A 375 0.65 22.54 -2.78
C GLN A 375 -0.70 21.87 -3.07
N GLY A 376 -1.79 22.53 -2.72
CA GLY A 376 -3.16 22.07 -2.97
C GLY A 376 -4.15 23.22 -2.85
N ALA A 377 -5.35 23.04 -3.37
CA ALA A 377 -6.43 24.02 -3.21
C ALA A 377 -7.10 23.79 -1.86
N VAL A 378 -7.23 24.84 -1.05
CA VAL A 378 -7.98 24.80 0.21
C VAL A 378 -9.34 25.42 -0.02
N PHE A 379 -10.38 24.65 0.26
CA PHE A 379 -11.77 25.05 0.16
C PHE A 379 -12.34 25.18 1.56
N THR A 380 -12.94 26.33 1.85
CA THR A 380 -13.55 26.60 3.16
C THR A 380 -15.04 26.78 2.98
N TRP A 381 -15.85 26.12 3.79
CA TRP A 381 -17.31 26.31 3.79
C TRP A 381 -17.73 27.03 5.07
N PRO A 382 -18.40 28.19 4.95
CA PRO A 382 -19.01 28.86 6.09
C PRO A 382 -20.20 28.02 6.58
N GLY A 383 -20.32 27.84 7.89
CA GLY A 383 -21.36 27.01 8.50
C GLY A 383 -21.15 26.82 10.00
N GLU A 384 -21.82 25.85 10.60
CA GLU A 384 -21.71 25.50 12.04
C GLU A 384 -20.32 24.91 12.37
N GLY A 385 -19.28 25.73 12.34
CA GLY A 385 -17.91 25.36 12.74
C GLY A 385 -16.83 25.49 11.65
N ASN A 386 -17.02 26.33 10.62
CA ASN A 386 -16.01 26.63 9.57
C ASN A 386 -15.17 25.42 9.13
N TYR A 387 -15.66 24.65 8.15
CA TYR A 387 -14.92 23.48 7.67
C TYR A 387 -13.90 23.90 6.64
N SER A 388 -12.68 23.39 6.77
CA SER A 388 -11.65 23.53 5.75
C SER A 388 -11.32 22.15 5.20
N VAL A 389 -11.45 21.99 3.88
CA VAL A 389 -11.04 20.78 3.18
C VAL A 389 -9.97 21.16 2.16
N ALA A 390 -8.78 20.59 2.29
CA ALA A 390 -7.70 20.74 1.33
C ALA A 390 -7.74 19.58 0.33
N ALA A 391 -7.86 19.88 -0.95
CA ALA A 391 -7.62 18.93 -2.03
C ALA A 391 -6.14 19.00 -2.42
N LEU A 392 -5.38 18.00 -1.97
CA LEU A 392 -3.97 17.80 -2.31
C LEU A 392 -3.89 16.78 -3.44
N GLU A 393 -2.81 16.75 -4.21
CA GLU A 393 -2.65 15.85 -5.35
C GLU A 393 -3.01 14.38 -5.10
N THR A 394 -2.71 13.86 -3.90
CA THR A 394 -2.92 12.45 -3.55
C THR A 394 -3.94 12.22 -2.44
N SER A 395 -4.60 13.27 -1.93
CA SER A 395 -5.52 13.11 -0.81
C SER A 395 -6.50 14.27 -0.65
N LEU A 396 -7.61 13.98 0.04
CA LEU A 396 -8.52 14.97 0.56
C LEU A 396 -8.28 15.09 2.06
N VAL A 397 -7.90 16.27 2.56
CA VAL A 397 -7.61 16.49 3.98
C VAL A 397 -8.70 17.38 4.58
N ILE A 398 -9.42 16.85 5.57
CA ILE A 398 -10.45 17.55 6.33
C ILE A 398 -9.81 18.05 7.63
N ASP A 399 -9.84 19.37 7.87
CA ASP A 399 -9.45 19.95 9.16
C ASP A 399 -10.59 19.77 10.18
N ALA A 400 -10.33 18.95 11.20
CA ALA A 400 -11.31 18.60 12.22
C ALA A 400 -11.28 19.54 13.44
N ARG A 401 -10.26 20.42 13.55
CA ARG A 401 -10.09 21.29 14.73
C ARG A 401 -11.24 22.27 14.92
N ALA A 402 -11.70 22.87 13.83
CA ALA A 402 -12.81 23.83 13.85
C ALA A 402 -14.17 23.13 13.76
N ALA A 403 -14.25 21.95 13.13
CA ALA A 403 -15.51 21.28 12.82
C ALA A 403 -16.37 20.98 14.05
N SER A 404 -17.67 21.25 13.96
CA SER A 404 -18.67 20.66 14.87
C SER A 404 -18.88 19.17 14.55
N SER A 405 -19.33 18.39 15.53
CA SER A 405 -19.59 16.95 15.35
C SER A 405 -20.67 16.70 14.27
N ALA A 406 -21.72 17.53 14.23
CA ALA A 406 -22.78 17.43 13.22
C ALA A 406 -22.28 17.72 11.80
N GLY A 407 -21.43 18.75 11.64
CA GLY A 407 -20.83 19.06 10.36
C GLY A 407 -19.84 18.02 9.86
N PHE A 408 -19.00 17.54 10.77
CA PHE A 408 -18.07 16.46 10.50
C PHE A 408 -18.80 15.19 10.03
N GLN A 409 -19.88 14.82 10.73
CA GLN A 409 -20.80 13.75 10.32
C GLN A 409 -21.39 13.99 8.92
N ARG A 410 -21.90 15.20 8.68
CA ARG A 410 -22.50 15.58 7.39
C ARG A 410 -21.50 15.42 6.24
N ILE A 411 -20.26 15.89 6.40
CA ILE A 411 -19.20 15.76 5.40
C ILE A 411 -18.92 14.29 5.07
N LEU A 412 -18.65 13.46 6.09
CA LEU A 412 -18.27 12.07 5.86
C LEU A 412 -19.42 11.23 5.31
N ASN A 413 -20.64 11.42 5.80
CA ASN A 413 -21.82 10.75 5.27
C ASN A 413 -22.13 11.20 3.83
N GLY A 414 -21.98 12.49 3.54
CA GLY A 414 -22.17 13.03 2.19
C GLY A 414 -21.17 12.46 1.19
N LEU A 415 -19.88 12.46 1.53
CA LEU A 415 -18.84 11.83 0.71
C LEU A 415 -19.13 10.33 0.51
N SER A 416 -19.54 9.63 1.58
CA SER A 416 -19.88 8.22 1.52
C SER A 416 -21.05 7.92 0.59
N ALA A 417 -22.03 8.84 0.51
CA ALA A 417 -23.19 8.70 -0.38
C ALA A 417 -22.83 9.03 -1.84
N CYS A 418 -22.09 10.11 -2.07
CA CYS A 418 -21.72 10.57 -3.41
C CYS A 418 -20.82 9.60 -4.18
N GLY A 419 -19.96 8.85 -3.49
CA GLY A 419 -19.07 7.92 -4.15
C GLY A 419 -19.76 6.64 -4.63
N GLN A 420 -20.96 6.32 -4.12
CA GLN A 420 -21.68 5.13 -4.55
C GLN A 420 -22.10 5.27 -6.02
N PRO A 421 -21.94 4.23 -6.85
CA PRO A 421 -22.50 4.25 -8.19
C PRO A 421 -24.02 4.45 -8.08
N VAL A 422 -24.56 5.38 -8.87
CA VAL A 422 -26.01 5.52 -9.04
C VAL A 422 -26.51 4.17 -9.55
N ARG A 423 -27.31 3.47 -8.73
CA ARG A 423 -27.87 2.15 -9.08
C ARG A 423 -28.98 2.29 -10.09
#